data_AF-A0A242E1C9-F1
#
_entry.id   AF-A0A242E1C9-F1
#
_cell.length_a   1.000
_cell.length_b   1.000
_cell.length_c   1.000
_cell.angle_alpha   90.00
_cell.angle_beta   90.00
_cell.angle_gamma   90.00
#
_symmetry.space_group_name_H-M   'P 1'
#
loop_
_entity.id
_entity.type
_entity.pdbx_description
1 polymer ?
#
loop_
_entity_poly.entity_id
_entity_poly.type
_entity_poly.pdbx_seq_one_letter_code
_entity_poly.pdbx_strand_id
1 'polypeptide(L)' 'MKYIYTPVPFTEIAKGLEDGRLKAKDVYFETASFKGVRVLSDTKLDLEDCVKTTFYFKKEMA' A
#
# COMPACT_ATOMS: atom_id res chain seq x y z
N MET A 1 0.09 3.60 -19.92
CA MET A 1 0.71 2.47 -19.20
C MET A 1 -0.37 1.77 -18.39
N LYS A 2 -0.52 0.45 -18.53
CA LYS A 2 -1.47 -0.35 -17.75
C LYS A 2 -0.75 -0.88 -16.51
N TYR A 3 -1.41 -0.86 -15.36
CA TYR A 3 -0.88 -1.37 -14.10
C TYR A 3 -1.74 -2.52 -13.59
N ILE A 4 -1.10 -3.53 -13.01
CA ILE A 4 -1.76 -4.58 -12.23
C ILE A 4 -1.57 -4.24 -10.76
N TYR A 5 -2.66 -4.34 -10.01
CA TYR A 5 -2.68 -4.19 -8.57
C TYR A 5 -3.02 -5.54 -7.95
N THR A 6 -2.05 -6.16 -7.27
CA THR A 6 -2.25 -7.46 -6.60
C THR A 6 -2.42 -7.22 -5.11
N PRO A 7 -3.56 -7.56 -4.49
CA PRO A 7 -3.78 -7.33 -3.07
C PRO A 7 -2.81 -8.20 -2.23
N VAL A 8 -2.25 -7.60 -1.18
CA VAL A 8 -1.32 -8.25 -0.27
C VAL A 8 -1.48 -7.76 1.16
N PRO A 9 -1.22 -8.61 2.17
CA PRO A 9 -1.24 -8.21 3.56
C PRO A 9 -0.17 -7.15 3.87
N PHE A 10 -0.48 -6.24 4.80
CA PHE A 10 0.47 -5.23 5.27
C PHE A 10 1.77 -5.85 5.79
N THR A 11 1.72 -7.02 6.42
CA THR A 11 2.90 -7.72 6.95
C THR A 11 3.92 -8.08 5.86
N GLU A 12 3.46 -8.44 4.67
CA GLU A 12 4.35 -8.74 3.54
C GLU A 12 4.95 -7.46 2.94
N ILE A 13 4.16 -6.39 2.87
CA ILE A 13 4.62 -5.07 2.47
C ILE A 13 5.69 -4.55 3.42
N ALA A 14 5.43 -4.58 4.72
CA ALA A 14 6.34 -4.12 5.76
C ALA A 14 7.67 -4.86 5.69
N LYS A 15 7.63 -6.20 5.61
CA LYS A 15 8.84 -7.03 5.47
C LYS A 15 9.61 -6.73 4.18
N GLY A 16 8.92 -6.55 3.06
CA GLY A 16 9.59 -6.25 1.79
C GLY A 16 10.21 -4.85 1.76
N LEU A 17 9.62 -3.87 2.44
CA LEU A 17 10.19 -2.53 2.61
C LEU A 17 11.41 -2.56 3.55
N GLU A 18 11.32 -3.28 4.67
CA GLU A 18 12.42 -3.45 5.64
C GLU A 18 13.64 -4.14 5.02
N ASP A 19 13.40 -5.23 4.27
CA ASP A 19 14.46 -5.99 3.58
C ASP A 19 14.94 -5.31 2.28
N GLY A 20 14.40 -4.13 1.91
CA GLY A 20 14.76 -3.37 0.71
C GLY A 20 14.34 -4.00 -0.62
N ARG A 21 13.54 -5.08 -0.59
CA ARG A 21 13.00 -5.77 -1.77
C ARG A 21 11.87 -4.99 -2.46
N LEU A 22 11.22 -4.10 -1.71
CA LEU A 22 10.19 -3.19 -2.20
C LEU A 22 10.65 -1.75 -2.04
N LYS A 23 10.26 -0.89 -2.98
CA LYS A 23 10.36 0.55 -2.82
C LYS A 23 8.95 1.12 -2.63
N ALA A 24 8.85 2.30 -2.02
CA ALA A 24 7.57 2.98 -1.80
C ALA A 24 6.74 3.14 -3.09
N LYS A 25 7.39 3.27 -4.26
CA LYS A 25 6.72 3.36 -5.57
C LYS A 25 6.03 2.06 -6.04
N ASP A 26 6.45 0.92 -5.50
CA ASP A 26 5.96 -0.42 -5.87
C ASP A 26 4.74 -0.82 -5.01
N VAL A 27 4.43 -0.03 -3.99
CA VAL A 27 3.33 -0.24 -3.04
C VAL A 27 2.24 0.79 -3.31
N TYR A 28 1.02 0.31 -3.45
CA TYR A 28 -0.19 1.11 -3.49
C TYR A 28 -1.10 0.68 -2.36
N PHE A 29 -1.84 1.59 -1.75
CA PHE A 29 -2.92 1.23 -0.85
C PHE A 29 -4.13 2.04 -1.24
N GLU A 30 -5.29 1.39 -1.26
CA GLU A 30 -6.52 2.13 -1.47
C GLU A 30 -6.74 3.01 -0.26
N THR A 31 -6.78 4.32 -0.50
CA THR A 31 -7.27 5.29 0.47
C THR A 31 -8.79 5.25 0.40
N ALA A 32 -9.36 4.06 0.64
CA ALA A 32 -10.79 3.90 0.82
C ALA A 32 -11.18 4.93 1.88
N SER A 33 -12.08 5.83 1.49
CA SER A 33 -12.48 6.99 2.28
C SER A 33 -12.59 6.62 3.75
N PHE A 34 -11.59 6.99 4.56
CA PHE A 34 -11.67 6.87 6.00
C PHE A 34 -12.75 7.87 6.42
N LYS A 35 -14.01 7.42 6.46
CA LYS A 35 -15.20 8.26 6.71
C LYS A 35 -15.27 9.53 5.84
N GLY A 36 -14.89 9.43 4.56
CA GLY A 36 -14.95 10.57 3.62
C GLY A 36 -13.67 11.42 3.53
N VAL A 37 -12.58 11.02 4.21
CA VAL A 37 -11.29 11.72 4.15
C VAL A 37 -10.32 10.97 3.25
N ARG A 38 -9.76 11.68 2.24
CA ARG A 38 -8.70 11.17 1.37
C ARG A 38 -7.38 11.24 2.13
N VAL A 39 -6.84 10.09 2.49
CA VAL A 39 -5.53 9.96 3.14
C VAL A 39 -4.45 10.34 2.11
N LEU A 40 -3.64 11.37 2.40
CA LEU A 40 -2.48 11.71 1.57
C LEU A 40 -1.32 10.75 1.92
N SER A 41 -0.36 10.58 1.01
CA SER A 41 0.82 9.70 1.18
C SER A 41 1.62 9.98 2.45
N ASP A 42 1.49 11.18 3.02
CA ASP A 42 2.23 11.64 4.19
C ASP A 42 1.47 11.39 5.51
N THR A 43 0.31 10.73 5.43
CA THR A 43 -0.46 10.39 6.62
C THR A 43 0.24 9.26 7.36
N LYS A 44 0.65 9.52 8.60
CA LYS A 44 1.14 8.48 9.51
C LYS A 44 -0.05 7.59 9.87
N LEU A 45 -0.15 6.43 9.22
CA LEU A 45 -1.06 5.38 9.62
C LEU A 45 -0.50 4.70 10.86
N ASP A 46 -1.35 4.47 11.86
CA ASP A 46 -0.99 3.58 12.96
C ASP A 46 -1.12 2.12 12.53
N LEU A 47 -0.67 1.20 13.39
CA LEU A 47 -0.67 -0.23 13.08
C LEU A 47 -2.09 -0.78 12.92
N GLU A 48 -3.06 -0.25 13.66
CA GLU A 48 -4.45 -0.71 13.63
C GLU A 48 -5.11 -0.35 12.29
N ASP A 49 -4.84 0.86 11.78
CA ASP A 49 -5.29 1.32 10.48
C ASP A 49 -4.60 0.56 9.33
N CYS A 50 -3.31 0.24 9.49
CA CYS A 50 -2.58 -0.58 8.52
C CYS A 50 -3.15 -2.00 8.40
N VAL A 51 -3.62 -2.60 9.50
CA VAL A 51 -4.20 -3.95 9.46
C VAL A 51 -5.58 -3.97 8.79
N LYS A 52 -6.34 -2.86 8.86
CA LYS A 52 -7.67 -2.72 8.25
C LYS A 52 -7.63 -2.28 6.79
N THR A 53 -6.46 -1.87 6.28
CA THR A 53 -6.29 -1.34 4.93
C THR A 53 -5.77 -2.43 3.99
N THR A 54 -6.36 -2.52 2.80
CA THR A 54 -5.84 -3.40 1.74
C THR A 54 -4.69 -2.72 1.03
N PHE A 55 -3.52 -3.37 1.06
CA PHE A 55 -2.35 -2.95 0.28
C PHE A 55 -2.28 -3.74 -1.02
N TYR A 56 -1.61 -3.16 -2.01
CA TYR A 56 -1.49 -3.70 -3.35
C TYR A 56 -0.06 -3.55 -3.86
N PHE A 57 0.47 -4.59 -4.48
CA PHE A 57 1.64 -4.46 -5.34
C PHE A 57 1.26 -3.82 -6.66
N LYS A 58 1.91 -2.71 -6.97
CA LYS A 58 1.77 -2.01 -8.25
C LYS A 58 2.85 -2.50 -9.21
N LYS A 59 2.43 -3.25 -10.24
CA LYS A 59 3.33 -3.69 -11.32
C LYS A 59 2.90 -3.10 -12.64
N GLU A 60 3.84 -2.50 -13.36
CA GLU A 60 3.61 -2.01 -14.71
C GLU A 60 3.54 -3.19 -15.70
N MET A 61 2.52 -3.19 -16.57
CA MET A 61 2.46 -4.11 -17.71
C MET A 61 3.25 -3.50 -18.86
N ALA A 62 4.25 -4.25 -19.33
CA ALA A 62 4.93 -4.01 -20.61
C ALA A 62 4.00 -4.26 -21.80
#